data_AF-A0A945UR61-F1
#
_entry.id   AF-A0A945UR61-F1
#
_cell.length_a   1.000
_cell.length_b   1.000
_cell.length_c   1.000
_cell.angle_alpha   90.00
_cell.angle_beta   90.00
_cell.angle_gamma   90.00
#
_symmetry.space_group_name_H-M   'P 1'
#
loop_
_entity.id
_entity.type
_entity.pdbx_description
1 polymer ?
#
loop_
_entity_poly.entity_id
_entity_poly.type
_entity_poly.pdbx_seq_one_letter_code
_entity_poly.pdbx_strand_id
1 'polypeptide(L)' 'DIFRAKIVNVAAAEVIVEMTGNKNKVSAFLGLIEPFGIIELARTGQLALTR' A
#
# COMPACT_ATOMS: atom_id res chain seq x y z
N ASP A 1 -6.22 -12.76 -0.96
CA ASP A 1 -5.03 -12.03 -1.43
C ASP A 1 -5.36 -11.12 -2.61
N ILE A 2 -6.13 -10.04 -2.37
CA ILE A 2 -6.71 -9.19 -3.44
C ILE A 2 -5.72 -8.11 -3.88
N PHE A 3 -5.04 -7.48 -2.92
CA PHE A 3 -4.10 -6.41 -3.20
C PHE A 3 -2.68 -6.88 -3.42
N ARG A 4 -2.36 -8.15 -3.13
CA ARG A 4 -0.97 -8.66 -3.09
C ARG A 4 -0.07 -7.74 -2.27
N ALA A 5 -0.61 -7.25 -1.16
CA ALA A 5 0.11 -6.41 -0.21
C ALA A 5 0.82 -7.31 0.79
N LYS A 6 2.02 -6.94 1.19
CA LYS A 6 2.86 -7.69 2.11
C LYS A 6 3.04 -6.90 3.40
N ILE A 7 2.79 -7.53 4.52
CA ILE A 7 3.19 -6.98 5.82
C ILE A 7 4.71 -7.19 5.94
N VAL A 8 5.46 -6.09 6.01
CA VAL A 8 6.93 -6.13 6.10
C VAL A 8 7.44 -5.91 7.52
N ASN A 9 6.63 -5.31 8.39
CA ASN A 9 6.93 -5.16 9.81
C ASN A 9 5.64 -5.16 10.64
N VAL A 10 5.73 -5.67 11.87
CA VAL A 10 4.64 -5.66 12.86
C VAL A 10 5.23 -5.20 14.19
N ALA A 11 4.66 -4.14 14.77
CA ALA A 11 4.95 -3.68 16.11
C ALA A 11 3.67 -3.70 16.96
N ALA A 12 3.78 -3.42 18.25
CA ALA A 12 2.64 -3.49 19.17
C ALA A 12 1.53 -2.48 18.84
N ALA A 13 1.88 -1.34 18.25
CA ALA A 13 0.95 -0.24 17.97
C ALA A 13 0.77 0.05 16.47
N GLU A 14 1.55 -0.57 15.59
CA GLU A 14 1.58 -0.24 14.16
C GLU A 14 2.02 -1.42 13.31
N VAL A 15 1.71 -1.35 12.01
CA VAL A 15 2.08 -2.35 11.01
C VAL A 15 2.56 -1.61 9.76
N ILE A 16 3.65 -2.08 9.18
CA ILE A 16 4.15 -1.54 7.90
C ILE A 16 3.76 -2.49 6.79
N VAL A 17 3.09 -1.94 5.76
CA VAL A 17 2.60 -2.69 4.61
C VAL A 17 3.23 -2.14 3.33
N GLU A 18 3.77 -3.06 2.53
CA GLU A 18 4.27 -2.80 1.18
C GLU A 18 3.26 -3.29 0.14
N MET A 19 3.04 -2.55 -0.93
CA MET A 19 2.35 -3.09 -2.11
C MET A 19 2.84 -2.45 -3.40
N THR A 20 2.71 -3.21 -4.48
CA THR A 20 2.93 -2.73 -5.84
C THR A 20 1.68 -2.96 -6.68
N GLY A 21 1.30 -1.95 -7.46
CA GLY A 21 0.13 -2.01 -8.33
C GLY A 21 -0.04 -0.76 -9.17
N ASN A 22 -0.97 -0.82 -10.11
CA ASN A 22 -1.39 0.36 -10.86
C ASN A 22 -2.09 1.38 -9.94
N LYS A 23 -2.29 2.60 -10.46
CA LYS A 23 -2.89 3.72 -9.71
C LYS A 23 -4.23 3.34 -9.06
N ASN A 24 -5.10 2.63 -9.79
CA ASN A 24 -6.43 2.24 -9.30
C ASN A 24 -6.34 1.27 -8.13
N LYS A 25 -5.48 0.25 -8.24
CA LYS A 25 -5.29 -0.77 -7.20
C LYS A 25 -4.74 -0.17 -5.91
N VAL A 26 -3.75 0.71 -6.01
CA VAL A 26 -3.17 1.38 -4.84
C VAL A 26 -4.20 2.31 -4.20
N SER A 27 -4.97 3.06 -4.99
CA SER A 27 -5.99 3.97 -4.44
C SER A 27 -7.12 3.21 -3.74
N ALA A 28 -7.56 2.08 -4.29
CA ALA A 28 -8.55 1.22 -3.66
C ALA A 28 -8.04 0.61 -2.34
N PHE A 29 -6.76 0.23 -2.27
CA PHE A 29 -6.17 -0.24 -1.01
C PHE A 29 -6.14 0.88 0.04
N LEU A 30 -5.70 2.08 -0.33
CA LEU A 30 -5.64 3.21 0.60
C LEU A 30 -7.02 3.54 1.19
N GLY A 31 -8.08 3.54 0.37
CA GLY A 31 -9.44 3.76 0.89
C GLY A 31 -9.94 2.65 1.82
N LEU A 32 -9.46 1.41 1.65
CA LEU A 32 -9.81 0.32 2.57
C LEU A 32 -9.10 0.44 3.92
N ILE A 33 -7.88 0.98 3.94
CA ILE A 33 -7.10 1.11 5.18
C ILE A 33 -7.26 2.46 5.87
N GLU A 34 -7.88 3.44 5.21
CA GLU A 34 -8.16 4.77 5.76
C GLU A 34 -8.78 4.75 7.18
N PRO A 35 -9.75 3.88 7.52
CA PRO A 35 -10.35 3.85 8.85
C PRO A 35 -9.39 3.43 9.99
N PHE A 36 -8.29 2.74 9.66
CA PHE A 36 -7.30 2.31 10.64
C PHE A 36 -6.31 3.43 11.00
N GLY A 37 -6.30 4.51 10.22
CA GLY A 37 -5.34 5.60 10.35
C GLY A 37 -4.02 5.27 9.64
N ILE A 38 -3.60 6.16 8.75
CA ILE A 38 -2.30 6.09 8.07
C ILE A 38 -1.36 7.04 8.82
N ILE A 39 -0.38 6.48 9.52
CA ILE A 39 0.63 7.25 10.25
C ILE A 39 1.61 7.89 9.26
N GLU A 40 2.08 7.12 8.28
CA GLU A 40 3.03 7.57 7.26
C GLU A 40 2.74 6.90 5.90
N LEU A 41 3.03 7.60 4.79
CA LEU A 41 2.88 7.09 3.43
C LEU A 41 4.08 7.47 2.55
N ALA A 42 4.83 6.47 2.09
CA ALA A 42 5.87 6.63 1.07
C ALA A 42 5.40 6.06 -0.27
N ARG A 43 5.49 6.85 -1.36
CA ARG A 43 5.06 6.44 -2.70
C ARG A 43 6.06 6.86 -3.77
N THR A 44 6.51 5.90 -4.57
CA THR A 44 7.52 6.08 -5.63
C THR A 44 7.00 6.70 -6.93
N GLY A 45 5.67 6.84 -7.09
CA GLY A 45 5.05 7.37 -8.31
C GLY A 45 4.69 6.28 -9.34
N GLN A 46 4.35 6.69 -10.57
CA GLN A 46 4.02 5.77 -11.66
C GLN A 46 5.27 5.48 -12.48
N LEU A 47 5.59 4.20 -12.65
CA LEU A 47 6.64 3.72 -13.54
C LEU A 47 6.00 3.00 -14.72
N ALA A 48 6.51 3.21 -15.92
CA ALA A 48 6.05 2.56 -17.14
C ALA A 48 7.25 2.04 -17.93
N LEU A 49 7.13 0.82 -18.44
CA LEU A 49 8.09 0.20 -19.35
C LEU A 49 7.33 -0.19 -20.62
N THR A 50 7.88 0.14 -21.78
CA THR A 50 7.38 -0.37 -23.06
C THR A 50 7.59 -1.87 -23.10
N ARG A 51 6.58 -2.61 -23.57
CA ARG A 51 6.63 -4.06 -23.67
C ARG A 51 7.37 -4.53 -24.91
#